data_AF-X1CBT6-F1
#
_entry.id   AF-X1CBT6-F1
#
_cell.length_a   1.000
_cell.length_b   1.000
_cell.length_c   1.000
_cell.angle_alpha   90.00
_cell.angle_beta   90.00
_cell.angle_gamma   90.00
#
_symmetry.space_group_name_H-M   'P 1'
#
loop_
_entity.id
_entity.type
_entity.pdbx_description
1 polymer ?
#
loop_
_entity_poly.entity_id
_entity_poly.type
_entity_poly.pdbx_seq_one_letter_code
_entity_poly.pdbx_strand_id
1 'polypeptide(L)'
;EIARRYGINSSMYLFGVGDHGGGPTRRDILAKMELDKRPALPNLIFSSSEDFYNEALKEKTDYPVVKDELNPIFEGCYTTHSDIKKANREGENLLLTAEASATLASIYGYSYPHSSLKEAWEKVCFNQFHDIFDGSAIHSSYEYSGKLAQEVKESTERIIENSLTSLSSHIKTERKNKKALPLTVFNQLGWLRDDLVAVEMPQEAFSSFHLIDEKDNLVPFQIEGKKLVFVARKVPAFGYKTYWMVEGEKTPFSEAKLLINKERKNGKCRLSSPGRVFY
;
A
#
# COMPACT_ATOMS: atom_id res chain seq x y z
N GLU A 1 31.94 -8.88 31.61
CA GLU A 1 32.48 -8.91 30.24
C GLU A 1 32.33 -7.54 29.56
N ILE A 2 31.12 -6.97 29.53
CA ILE A 2 30.82 -5.65 28.92
C ILE A 2 31.78 -4.54 29.38
N ALA A 3 31.98 -4.37 30.69
CA ALA A 3 32.92 -3.37 31.21
C ALA A 3 34.36 -3.53 30.70
N ARG A 4 34.85 -4.77 30.63
CA ARG A 4 36.21 -5.04 30.11
C ARG A 4 36.30 -4.86 28.60
N ARG A 5 35.24 -5.22 27.85
CA ARG A 5 35.25 -5.26 26.38
C ARG A 5 34.94 -3.91 25.75
N TYR A 6 34.04 -3.15 26.37
CA TYR A 6 33.52 -1.90 25.81
C TYR A 6 33.86 -0.67 26.66
N GLY A 7 34.38 -0.84 27.87
CA GLY A 7 34.73 0.27 28.77
C GLY A 7 33.51 0.94 29.42
N ILE A 8 32.41 0.20 29.56
CA ILE A 8 31.12 0.71 30.06
C ILE A 8 30.79 0.01 31.38
N ASN A 9 30.53 0.78 32.43
CA ASN A 9 30.22 0.29 33.77
C ASN A 9 28.73 0.03 33.96
N SER A 10 27.89 0.65 33.13
CA SER A 10 26.45 0.44 33.10
C SER A 10 26.05 -0.71 32.15
N SER A 11 25.09 -1.54 32.58
CA SER A 11 24.53 -2.63 31.75
C SER A 11 23.02 -2.65 31.92
N MET A 12 22.29 -2.77 30.80
CA MET A 12 20.85 -3.00 30.82
C MET A 12 20.56 -4.49 30.95
N TYR A 13 19.67 -4.85 31.86
CA TYR A 13 19.14 -6.20 32.00
C TYR A 13 17.63 -6.14 31.83
N LEU A 14 17.11 -6.81 30.80
CA LEU A 14 15.68 -6.90 30.54
C LEU A 14 15.11 -8.05 31.38
N PHE A 15 14.05 -7.77 32.14
CA PHE A 15 13.43 -8.71 33.08
C PHE A 15 11.91 -8.58 33.03
N GLY A 16 11.21 -9.65 33.42
CA GLY A 16 9.75 -9.75 33.31
C GLY A 16 9.32 -11.14 32.85
N VAL A 17 8.03 -11.31 32.60
CA VAL A 17 7.44 -12.59 32.17
C VAL A 17 7.72 -12.90 30.68
N GLY A 18 8.31 -11.96 29.93
CA GLY A 18 8.82 -12.19 28.57
C GLY A 18 7.76 -12.02 27.49
N ASP A 19 7.84 -12.86 26.43
CA ASP A 19 7.19 -12.86 25.10
C ASP A 19 5.68 -12.58 25.03
N HIS A 20 5.01 -12.38 26.16
CA HIS A 20 3.59 -12.06 26.26
C HIS A 20 3.34 -10.66 26.86
N GLY A 21 4.37 -9.81 26.89
CA GLY A 21 4.26 -8.41 27.35
C GLY A 21 4.11 -8.26 28.87
N GLY A 22 4.50 -9.27 29.64
CA GLY A 22 4.37 -9.24 31.09
C GLY A 22 5.53 -8.51 31.77
N GLY A 23 5.20 -7.50 32.57
CA GLY A 23 6.17 -6.78 33.39
C GLY A 23 6.79 -7.64 34.51
N PRO A 24 7.56 -7.02 35.42
CA PRO A 24 8.22 -7.74 36.50
C PRO A 24 7.24 -8.39 37.46
N THR A 25 7.53 -9.61 37.86
CA THR A 25 6.76 -10.33 38.86
C THR A 25 7.15 -9.89 40.27
N ARG A 26 6.30 -10.18 41.25
CA ARG A 26 6.65 -10.04 42.67
C ARG A 26 7.95 -10.78 43.03
N ARG A 27 8.19 -11.94 42.41
CA ARG A 27 9.42 -12.72 42.61
C ARG A 27 10.64 -11.95 42.13
N ASP A 28 10.55 -11.28 40.99
CA ASP A 28 11.66 -10.48 40.43
C ASP A 28 12.01 -9.29 41.33
N ILE A 29 10.98 -8.62 41.85
CA ILE A 29 11.16 -7.50 42.79
C ILE A 29 11.83 -7.98 44.08
N LEU A 30 11.35 -9.08 44.66
CA LEU A 30 11.94 -9.66 45.87
C LEU A 30 13.37 -10.13 45.62
N ALA A 31 13.64 -10.75 44.47
CA ALA A 31 14.99 -11.17 44.09
C ALA A 31 15.94 -9.96 44.01
N LYS A 32 15.52 -8.85 43.39
CA LYS A 32 16.29 -7.61 43.36
C LYS A 32 16.56 -7.07 44.77
N MET A 33 15.54 -7.01 45.63
CA MET A 33 15.71 -6.56 47.02
C MET A 33 16.71 -7.42 47.82
N GLU A 34 16.77 -8.73 47.57
CA GLU A 34 17.76 -9.60 48.20
C GLU A 34 19.17 -9.45 47.60
N LEU A 35 19.27 -9.14 46.31
CA LEU A 35 20.56 -8.90 45.64
C LEU A 35 21.17 -7.57 46.08
N ASP A 36 20.36 -6.53 46.29
CA ASP A 36 20.83 -5.22 46.80
C ASP A 36 21.54 -5.32 48.15
N LYS A 37 21.19 -6.33 48.97
CA LYS A 37 21.83 -6.56 50.27
C LYS A 37 23.26 -7.12 50.16
N ARG A 38 23.76 -7.41 48.96
CA ARG A 38 25.06 -8.05 48.73
C ARG A 38 26.06 -7.05 48.15
N PRO A 39 26.97 -6.47 48.97
CA PRO A 39 27.90 -5.42 48.52
C PRO A 39 28.87 -5.82 47.41
N ALA A 40 29.10 -7.13 47.23
CA ALA A 40 29.97 -7.67 46.19
C ALA A 40 29.31 -7.72 44.80
N LEU A 41 28.02 -7.40 44.69
CA LEU A 41 27.27 -7.40 43.43
C LEU A 41 27.12 -5.98 42.87
N PRO A 42 26.87 -5.83 41.55
CA PRO A 42 26.52 -4.55 40.95
C PRO A 42 25.26 -3.95 41.57
N ASN A 43 25.19 -2.62 41.64
CA ASN A 43 24.00 -1.91 42.06
C ASN A 43 22.87 -2.10 41.03
N LEU A 44 21.77 -2.71 41.45
CA LEU A 44 20.61 -2.92 40.58
C LEU A 44 19.66 -1.72 40.70
N ILE A 45 19.37 -1.06 39.58
CA ILE A 45 18.50 0.10 39.53
C ILE A 45 17.30 -0.24 38.65
N PHE A 46 16.08 -0.04 39.16
CA PHE A 46 14.91 -0.03 38.30
C PHE A 46 14.95 1.24 37.45
N SER A 47 15.05 1.07 36.15
CA SER A 47 15.33 2.15 35.21
C SER A 47 14.62 1.89 33.87
N SER A 48 14.62 2.91 33.02
CA SER A 48 14.10 2.83 31.66
C SER A 48 15.22 2.54 30.66
N SER A 49 14.85 2.12 29.44
CA SER A 49 15.81 2.03 28.33
C SER A 49 16.40 3.40 28.00
N GLU A 50 15.61 4.47 28.09
CA GLU A 50 16.05 5.85 27.86
C GLU A 50 17.15 6.28 28.85
N ASP A 51 16.94 6.05 30.14
CA ASP A 51 17.93 6.38 31.17
C ASP A 51 19.24 5.61 30.99
N PHE A 52 19.16 4.32 30.60
CA PHE A 52 20.34 3.53 30.30
C PHE A 52 21.15 4.14 29.15
N TYR A 53 20.50 4.52 28.03
CA TYR A 53 21.20 5.14 26.91
C TYR A 53 21.79 6.50 27.29
N ASN A 54 21.05 7.31 28.06
CA ASN A 54 21.54 8.59 28.57
C ASN A 54 22.80 8.44 29.43
N GLU A 55 22.90 7.39 30.25
CA GLU A 55 24.08 7.13 31.07
C GLU A 55 25.23 6.56 30.24
N ALA A 56 24.96 5.57 29.37
CA ALA A 56 25.97 4.98 28.50
C ALA A 56 26.69 6.06 27.65
N LEU A 57 25.92 7.00 27.08
CA LEU A 57 26.47 8.10 26.27
C LEU A 57 27.32 9.10 27.07
N LYS A 58 27.20 9.16 28.40
CA LYS A 58 28.12 9.96 29.24
C LYS A 58 29.42 9.22 29.52
N GLU A 59 29.38 7.90 29.62
CA GLU A 59 30.55 7.08 29.91
C GLU A 59 31.51 7.02 28.71
N LYS A 60 30.97 7.02 27.48
CA LYS A 60 31.75 6.85 26.25
C LYS A 60 31.09 7.51 25.04
N THR A 61 31.88 7.90 24.04
CA THR A 61 31.38 8.51 22.78
C THR A 61 31.87 7.80 21.51
N ASP A 62 32.91 6.97 21.59
CA ASP A 62 33.55 6.23 20.49
C ASP A 62 33.06 4.77 20.40
N TYR A 63 31.75 4.58 20.25
CA TYR A 63 31.16 3.26 20.05
C TYR A 63 31.49 2.68 18.66
N PRO A 64 31.66 1.35 18.53
CA PRO A 64 31.86 0.73 17.22
C PRO A 64 30.61 0.94 16.35
N VAL A 65 30.84 1.28 15.08
CA VAL A 65 29.78 1.48 14.09
C VAL A 65 29.67 0.22 13.22
N VAL A 66 28.48 -0.37 13.18
CA VAL A 66 28.13 -1.45 12.25
C VAL A 66 27.39 -0.83 11.06
N LYS A 67 27.82 -1.14 9.83
CA LYS A 67 27.27 -0.55 8.58
C LYS A 67 26.70 -1.62 7.63
N ASP A 68 26.08 -2.64 8.19
CA ASP A 68 25.52 -3.78 7.48
C ASP A 68 24.08 -4.04 7.93
N GLU A 69 23.37 -4.88 7.18
CA GLU A 69 22.08 -5.44 7.64
C GLU A 69 22.30 -6.33 8.87
N LEU A 70 21.35 -6.27 9.81
CA LEU A 70 21.41 -7.05 11.05
C LEU A 70 20.46 -8.25 10.95
N ASN A 71 20.95 -9.42 11.38
CA ASN A 71 20.16 -10.63 11.67
C ASN A 71 19.39 -11.26 10.49
N PRO A 72 20.08 -11.90 9.52
CA PRO A 72 19.45 -12.80 8.55
C PRO A 72 19.14 -14.16 9.20
N ILE A 73 18.38 -14.15 10.29
CA ILE A 73 17.93 -15.36 10.98
C ILE A 73 16.45 -15.59 10.71
N PHE A 74 16.01 -16.84 10.77
CA PHE A 74 14.63 -17.26 10.47
C PHE A 74 14.21 -17.07 9.00
N GLU A 75 15.06 -17.47 8.06
CA GLU A 75 14.81 -17.34 6.60
C GLU A 75 13.46 -17.92 6.13
N GLY A 76 12.92 -18.92 6.83
CA GLY A 76 11.58 -19.45 6.57
C GLY A 76 10.47 -18.39 6.62
N CYS A 77 10.60 -17.42 7.54
CA CYS A 77 9.65 -16.31 7.71
C CYS A 77 9.50 -15.44 6.46
N TYR A 78 10.51 -15.42 5.59
CA TYR A 78 10.48 -14.65 4.34
C TYR A 78 9.51 -15.23 3.29
N THR A 79 9.13 -16.51 3.42
CA THR A 79 8.32 -17.21 2.40
C THR A 79 7.03 -17.82 2.93
N THR A 80 6.99 -18.20 4.20
CA THR A 80 5.78 -18.75 4.86
C THR A 80 4.59 -17.79 4.71
N HIS A 81 3.37 -18.29 4.54
CA HIS A 81 2.17 -17.44 4.43
C HIS A 81 2.27 -16.32 3.37
N SER A 82 2.61 -16.68 2.13
CA SER A 82 2.68 -15.74 0.99
C SER A 82 1.39 -14.94 0.75
N ASP A 83 0.25 -15.50 1.16
CA ASP A 83 -1.06 -14.86 1.15
C ASP A 83 -1.11 -13.63 2.09
N ILE A 84 -0.54 -13.74 3.29
CA ILE A 84 -0.43 -12.63 4.25
C ILE A 84 0.50 -11.54 3.71
N LYS A 85 1.66 -11.92 3.16
CA LYS A 85 2.60 -10.97 2.54
C LYS A 85 1.94 -10.22 1.38
N LYS A 86 1.21 -10.95 0.52
CA LYS A 86 0.44 -10.38 -0.58
C LYS A 86 -0.64 -9.42 -0.07
N ALA A 87 -1.40 -9.83 0.93
CA ALA A 87 -2.47 -9.00 1.51
C ALA A 87 -1.92 -7.71 2.13
N ASN A 88 -0.79 -7.76 2.84
CA ASN A 88 -0.10 -6.57 3.34
C ASN A 88 0.29 -5.63 2.19
N ARG A 89 0.93 -6.17 1.15
CA ARG A 89 1.37 -5.36 0.00
C ARG A 89 0.20 -4.73 -0.75
N GLU A 90 -0.91 -5.47 -0.89
CA GLU A 90 -2.15 -4.92 -1.45
C GLU A 90 -2.72 -3.81 -0.57
N GLY A 91 -2.76 -4.01 0.75
CA GLY A 91 -3.20 -3.01 1.72
C GLY A 91 -2.38 -1.72 1.69
N GLU A 92 -1.04 -1.82 1.72
CA GLU A 92 -0.12 -0.68 1.59
C GLU A 92 -0.39 0.13 0.32
N ASN A 93 -0.48 -0.56 -0.83
CA ASN A 93 -0.69 0.11 -2.11
C ASN A 93 -2.08 0.78 -2.20
N LEU A 94 -3.12 0.11 -1.69
CA LEU A 94 -4.48 0.64 -1.68
C LEU A 94 -4.62 1.85 -0.75
N LEU A 95 -4.00 1.80 0.44
CA LEU A 95 -3.98 2.93 1.38
C LEU A 95 -3.31 4.15 0.77
N LEU A 96 -2.11 3.98 0.20
CA LEU A 96 -1.41 5.09 -0.46
C LEU A 96 -2.24 5.67 -1.63
N THR A 97 -2.91 4.80 -2.38
CA THR A 97 -3.79 5.22 -3.49
C THR A 97 -5.03 5.96 -2.98
N ALA A 98 -5.64 5.49 -1.89
CA ALA A 98 -6.80 6.09 -1.26
C ALA A 98 -6.48 7.48 -0.69
N GLU A 99 -5.35 7.61 0.03
CA GLU A 99 -4.89 8.89 0.58
C GLU A 99 -4.59 9.89 -0.54
N ALA A 100 -3.86 9.49 -1.58
CA ALA A 100 -3.56 10.36 -2.71
C ALA A 100 -4.84 10.82 -3.41
N SER A 101 -5.78 9.90 -3.68
CA SER A 101 -7.05 10.22 -4.35
C SER A 101 -7.91 11.15 -3.49
N ALA A 102 -8.05 10.86 -2.20
CA ALA A 102 -8.83 11.67 -1.26
C ALA A 102 -8.21 13.06 -1.04
N THR A 103 -6.88 13.16 -1.03
CA THR A 103 -6.16 14.44 -0.95
C THR A 103 -6.42 15.30 -2.17
N LEU A 104 -6.35 14.71 -3.36
CA LEU A 104 -6.66 15.45 -4.59
C LEU A 104 -8.11 15.89 -4.61
N ALA A 105 -9.04 15.00 -4.25
CA ALA A 105 -10.46 15.32 -4.18
C ALA A 105 -10.75 16.43 -3.16
N SER A 106 -10.04 16.47 -2.02
CA SER A 106 -10.30 17.46 -0.97
C SER A 106 -9.92 18.88 -1.35
N ILE A 107 -8.94 19.04 -2.24
CA ILE A 107 -8.62 20.34 -2.87
C ILE A 107 -9.82 20.90 -3.64
N TYR A 108 -10.70 20.03 -4.15
CA TYR A 108 -11.94 20.37 -4.84
C TYR A 108 -13.20 20.28 -3.96
N GLY A 109 -13.04 20.29 -2.63
CA GLY A 109 -14.16 20.36 -1.68
C GLY A 109 -14.70 19.02 -1.20
N TYR A 110 -14.07 17.89 -1.54
CA TYR A 110 -14.38 16.59 -0.93
C TYR A 110 -13.94 16.57 0.54
N SER A 111 -14.76 16.01 1.44
CA SER A 111 -14.36 15.86 2.84
C SER A 111 -13.36 14.73 2.99
N TYR A 112 -12.14 15.03 3.47
CA TYR A 112 -11.09 14.02 3.62
C TYR A 112 -11.46 12.98 4.71
N PRO A 113 -11.48 11.67 4.40
CA PRO A 113 -12.00 10.63 5.29
C PRO A 113 -10.97 10.20 6.34
N HIS A 114 -10.55 11.12 7.21
CA HIS A 114 -9.51 10.91 8.23
C HIS A 114 -9.73 9.65 9.08
N SER A 115 -10.93 9.47 9.62
CA SER A 115 -11.24 8.34 10.52
C SER A 115 -11.10 7.00 9.80
N SER A 116 -11.65 6.89 8.60
CA SER A 116 -11.64 5.64 7.83
C SER A 116 -10.24 5.26 7.38
N LEU A 117 -9.42 6.24 6.98
CA LEU A 117 -8.03 6.02 6.62
C LEU A 117 -7.19 5.61 7.84
N LYS A 118 -7.37 6.30 8.98
CA LYS A 118 -6.69 5.95 10.24
C LYS A 118 -7.00 4.50 10.65
N GLU A 119 -8.28 4.12 10.66
CA GLU A 119 -8.70 2.77 11.02
C GLU A 119 -8.10 1.73 10.06
N ALA A 120 -8.08 2.00 8.75
CA ALA A 120 -7.50 1.10 7.77
C ALA A 120 -5.97 0.97 7.92
N TRP A 121 -5.26 2.05 8.25
CA TRP A 121 -3.83 2.01 8.60
C TRP A 121 -3.57 1.20 9.86
N GLU A 122 -4.35 1.40 10.93
CA GLU A 122 -4.21 0.63 12.17
C GLU A 122 -4.36 -0.88 11.92
N LYS A 123 -5.28 -1.29 11.03
CA LYS A 123 -5.45 -2.69 10.63
C LYS A 123 -4.27 -3.24 9.82
N VAL A 124 -3.71 -2.46 8.89
CA VAL A 124 -2.49 -2.87 8.17
C VAL A 124 -1.32 -3.01 9.13
N CYS A 125 -1.08 -2.01 9.99
CA CYS A 125 -0.01 -2.06 10.98
C CYS A 125 -0.18 -3.22 11.97
N PHE A 126 -1.43 -3.56 12.35
CA PHE A 126 -1.70 -4.74 13.17
C PHE A 126 -1.26 -6.03 12.46
N ASN A 127 -1.57 -6.17 11.17
CA ASN A 127 -1.13 -7.30 10.36
C ASN A 127 0.39 -7.36 10.12
N GLN A 128 1.11 -6.27 10.39
CA GLN A 128 2.57 -6.20 10.34
C GLN A 128 3.25 -6.64 11.63
N PHE A 129 2.49 -7.04 12.65
CA PHE A 129 3.06 -7.68 13.84
C PHE A 129 3.90 -8.89 13.42
N HIS A 130 5.14 -8.99 13.92
CA HIS A 130 6.13 -9.94 13.43
C HIS A 130 5.58 -11.37 13.35
N ASP A 131 4.91 -11.89 14.39
CA ASP A 131 4.40 -13.26 14.31
C ASP A 131 3.30 -13.48 13.26
N ILE A 132 2.51 -12.44 12.95
CA ILE A 132 1.48 -12.50 11.90
C ILE A 132 2.16 -12.37 10.54
N PHE A 133 2.95 -11.31 10.35
CA PHE A 133 3.54 -11.00 9.07
C PHE A 133 4.55 -12.04 8.65
N ASP A 134 5.39 -12.53 9.56
CA ASP A 134 6.40 -13.56 9.31
C ASP A 134 5.79 -14.95 9.11
N GLY A 135 4.54 -15.15 9.53
CA GLY A 135 3.86 -16.43 9.39
C GLY A 135 4.29 -17.46 10.45
N SER A 136 4.61 -17.01 11.67
CA SER A 136 4.94 -17.85 12.83
C SER A 136 3.81 -17.99 13.86
N ALA A 137 2.69 -17.29 13.68
CA ALA A 137 1.51 -17.38 14.54
C ALA A 137 0.67 -18.66 14.33
N ILE A 138 -0.28 -18.89 15.24
CA ILE A 138 -1.27 -19.96 15.15
C ILE A 138 -2.33 -19.68 14.07
N HIS A 139 -3.01 -20.73 13.61
CA HIS A 139 -3.97 -20.65 12.50
C HIS A 139 -5.05 -19.56 12.66
N SER A 140 -5.63 -19.43 13.86
CA SER A 140 -6.68 -18.43 14.15
C SER A 140 -6.21 -16.98 13.98
N SER A 141 -4.91 -16.72 14.15
CA SER A 141 -4.34 -15.40 13.88
C SER A 141 -4.45 -15.02 12.40
N TYR A 142 -4.29 -15.98 11.49
CA TYR A 142 -4.41 -15.72 10.04
C TYR A 142 -5.86 -15.56 9.59
N GLU A 143 -6.80 -16.28 10.20
CA GLU A 143 -8.23 -16.05 9.95
C GLU A 143 -8.64 -14.64 10.33
N TYR A 144 -8.13 -14.13 11.47
CA TYR A 144 -8.38 -12.76 11.89
C TYR A 144 -7.66 -11.74 10.99
N SER A 145 -6.38 -11.98 10.68
CA SER A 145 -5.58 -11.14 9.80
C SER A 145 -6.21 -11.00 8.40
N GLY A 146 -6.72 -12.10 7.84
CA GLY A 146 -7.42 -12.11 6.55
C GLY A 146 -8.70 -11.29 6.56
N LYS A 147 -9.48 -11.31 7.66
CA LYS A 147 -10.66 -10.44 7.83
C LYS A 147 -10.26 -8.97 7.84
N LEU A 148 -9.24 -8.61 8.62
CA LEU A 148 -8.73 -7.24 8.65
C LEU A 148 -8.26 -6.77 7.28
N ALA A 149 -7.54 -7.62 6.54
CA ALA A 149 -7.08 -7.29 5.19
C ALA A 149 -8.25 -7.05 4.21
N GLN A 150 -9.31 -7.86 4.31
CA GLN A 150 -10.52 -7.67 3.50
C GLN A 150 -11.24 -6.36 3.85
N GLU A 151 -11.38 -6.03 5.14
CA GLU A 151 -11.96 -4.76 5.59
C GLU A 151 -11.15 -3.54 5.11
N VAL A 152 -9.81 -3.61 5.16
CA VAL A 152 -8.92 -2.59 4.62
C VAL A 152 -9.17 -2.39 3.13
N LYS A 153 -9.23 -3.50 2.37
CA LYS A 153 -9.47 -3.46 0.93
C LYS A 153 -10.80 -2.81 0.60
N GLU A 154 -11.89 -3.23 1.23
CA GLU A 154 -13.22 -2.66 0.98
C GLU A 154 -13.29 -1.18 1.35
N SER A 155 -12.72 -0.80 2.49
CA SER A 155 -12.71 0.60 2.95
C SER A 155 -11.92 1.49 1.99
N THR A 156 -10.71 1.07 1.60
CA THR A 156 -9.84 1.82 0.70
C THR A 156 -10.39 1.91 -0.72
N GLU A 157 -10.92 0.82 -1.27
CA GLU A 157 -11.59 0.81 -2.58
C GLU A 157 -12.76 1.79 -2.62
N ARG A 158 -13.59 1.81 -1.57
CA ARG A 158 -14.69 2.78 -1.44
C ARG A 158 -14.20 4.23 -1.32
N ILE A 159 -13.12 4.49 -0.58
CA ILE A 159 -12.53 5.83 -0.48
C ILE A 159 -12.04 6.29 -1.85
N ILE A 160 -11.35 5.42 -2.58
CA ILE A 160 -10.86 5.69 -3.93
C ILE A 160 -12.04 6.02 -4.85
N GLU A 161 -13.06 5.17 -4.90
CA GLU A 161 -14.25 5.34 -5.74
C GLU A 161 -14.95 6.68 -5.47
N ASN A 162 -15.22 6.99 -4.20
CA ASN A 162 -15.87 8.25 -3.82
C ASN A 162 -15.01 9.47 -4.18
N SER A 163 -13.68 9.37 -4.00
CA SER A 163 -12.76 10.45 -4.34
C SER A 163 -12.71 10.68 -5.84
N LEU A 164 -12.61 9.62 -6.65
CA LEU A 164 -12.61 9.71 -8.10
C LEU A 164 -13.95 10.21 -8.63
N THR A 165 -15.08 9.77 -8.06
CA THR A 165 -16.41 10.29 -8.39
C THR A 165 -16.50 11.79 -8.14
N SER A 166 -16.00 12.24 -6.98
CA SER A 166 -15.96 13.67 -6.62
C SER A 166 -15.05 14.47 -7.56
N LEU A 167 -13.93 13.90 -8.01
CA LEU A 167 -13.06 14.56 -8.99
C LEU A 167 -13.71 14.61 -10.37
N SER A 168 -14.37 13.53 -10.79
CA SER A 168 -15.07 13.43 -12.08
C SER A 168 -16.15 14.48 -12.25
N SER A 169 -16.87 14.85 -11.19
CA SER A 169 -17.92 15.89 -11.25
C SER A 169 -17.37 17.29 -11.58
N HIS A 170 -16.07 17.52 -11.41
CA HIS A 170 -15.40 18.78 -11.75
C HIS A 170 -14.80 18.78 -13.16
N ILE A 171 -14.86 17.66 -13.88
CA ILE A 171 -14.32 17.52 -15.23
C ILE A 171 -15.38 17.93 -16.25
N LYS A 172 -15.04 18.89 -17.11
CA LYS A 172 -15.91 19.30 -18.22
C LYS A 172 -15.87 18.25 -19.31
N THR A 173 -16.93 17.45 -19.41
CA THR A 173 -17.05 16.34 -20.37
C THR A 173 -18.00 16.63 -21.53
N GLU A 174 -18.71 17.75 -21.49
CA GLU A 174 -19.68 18.16 -22.51
C GLU A 174 -19.02 18.42 -23.87
N ARG A 175 -19.63 17.89 -24.94
CA ARG A 175 -19.22 18.11 -26.33
C ARG A 175 -20.36 18.81 -27.07
N LYS A 176 -20.04 19.92 -27.75
CA LYS A 176 -21.00 20.61 -28.61
C LYS A 176 -21.34 19.73 -29.82
N ASN A 177 -22.63 19.55 -30.10
CA ASN A 177 -23.20 18.98 -31.32
C ASN A 177 -22.96 17.48 -31.59
N LYS A 178 -22.62 16.66 -30.58
CA LYS A 178 -22.48 15.21 -30.75
C LYS A 178 -23.11 14.47 -29.57
N LYS A 179 -23.92 13.44 -29.84
CA LYS A 179 -24.25 12.43 -28.83
C LYS A 179 -22.95 11.67 -28.50
N ALA A 180 -22.42 11.90 -27.31
CA ALA A 180 -21.15 11.35 -26.89
C ALA A 180 -21.21 10.93 -25.42
N LEU A 181 -20.65 9.76 -25.11
CA LEU A 181 -20.49 9.27 -23.74
C LEU A 181 -19.03 9.45 -23.32
N PRO A 182 -18.74 10.23 -22.26
CA PRO A 182 -17.38 10.44 -21.79
C PRO A 182 -16.87 9.24 -20.99
N LEU A 183 -15.60 8.91 -21.18
CA LEU A 183 -14.81 7.97 -20.37
C LEU A 183 -13.61 8.71 -19.80
N THR A 184 -13.55 8.87 -18.48
CA THR A 184 -12.38 9.46 -17.81
C THR A 184 -11.48 8.35 -17.27
N VAL A 185 -10.20 8.40 -17.65
CA VAL A 185 -9.17 7.47 -17.20
C VAL A 185 -8.24 8.21 -16.25
N PHE A 186 -8.25 7.85 -14.97
CA PHE A 186 -7.33 8.38 -13.96
C PHE A 186 -6.05 7.56 -13.89
N ASN A 187 -4.92 8.24 -13.67
CA ASN A 187 -3.65 7.61 -13.32
C ASN A 187 -3.31 7.97 -11.89
N GLN A 188 -3.43 6.99 -11.00
CA GLN A 188 -3.19 7.14 -9.58
C GLN A 188 -1.70 7.09 -9.19
N LEU A 189 -0.79 6.94 -10.17
CA LEU A 189 0.64 6.84 -9.93
C LEU A 189 1.33 8.20 -10.09
N GLY A 190 2.45 8.37 -9.38
CA GLY A 190 3.29 9.57 -9.44
C GLY A 190 4.14 9.74 -10.71
N TRP A 191 3.88 8.98 -11.77
CA TRP A 191 4.60 9.06 -13.03
C TRP A 191 3.68 8.90 -14.25
N LEU A 192 4.13 9.40 -15.40
CA LEU A 192 3.45 9.27 -16.69
C LEU A 192 3.29 7.80 -17.10
N ARG A 193 2.10 7.40 -17.55
CA ARG A 193 1.81 6.00 -17.92
C ARG A 193 1.09 5.87 -19.27
N ASP A 194 1.49 4.82 -20.00
CA ASP A 194 0.70 4.20 -21.06
C ASP A 194 0.22 2.85 -20.52
N ASP A 195 -1.09 2.57 -20.61
CA ASP A 195 -1.61 1.26 -20.25
C ASP A 195 -2.90 0.87 -20.97
N LEU A 196 -3.20 -0.42 -20.90
CA LEU A 196 -4.45 -1.01 -21.32
C LEU A 196 -5.56 -0.63 -20.33
N VAL A 197 -6.64 -0.07 -20.88
CA VAL A 197 -7.88 0.21 -20.17
C VAL A 197 -8.90 -0.81 -20.64
N ALA A 198 -9.59 -1.44 -19.69
CA ALA A 198 -10.69 -2.35 -19.95
C ALA A 198 -11.89 -1.92 -19.10
N VAL A 199 -12.98 -1.54 -19.76
CA VAL A 199 -14.20 -1.02 -19.15
C VAL A 199 -15.39 -1.79 -19.71
N GLU A 200 -16.25 -2.32 -18.85
CA GLU A 200 -17.61 -2.71 -19.21
C GLU A 200 -18.31 -1.62 -20.03
N MET A 201 -18.96 -2.07 -21.10
CA MET A 201 -19.74 -1.23 -22.00
C MET A 201 -20.95 -0.66 -21.26
N PRO A 202 -21.18 0.67 -21.31
CA PRO A 202 -22.39 1.30 -20.77
C PRO A 202 -23.65 0.72 -21.42
N GLN A 203 -24.76 0.67 -20.68
CA GLN A 203 -26.03 0.19 -21.24
C GLN A 203 -26.56 1.14 -22.33
N GLU A 204 -26.26 2.43 -22.19
CA GLU A 204 -26.61 3.51 -23.12
C GLU A 204 -25.64 3.60 -24.31
N ALA A 205 -24.69 2.67 -24.42
CA ALA A 205 -23.73 2.67 -25.52
C ALA A 205 -24.44 2.57 -26.87
N PHE A 206 -23.91 3.33 -27.84
CA PHE A 206 -24.43 3.33 -29.20
C PHE A 206 -24.22 1.96 -29.87
N SER A 207 -25.14 1.58 -30.75
CA SER A 207 -25.02 0.37 -31.58
C SER A 207 -23.78 0.41 -32.48
N SER A 208 -23.34 1.60 -32.86
CA SER A 208 -22.10 1.86 -33.56
C SER A 208 -21.48 3.17 -33.09
N PHE A 209 -20.17 3.17 -32.83
CA PHE A 209 -19.44 4.33 -32.33
C PHE A 209 -17.97 4.33 -32.73
N HIS A 210 -17.37 5.52 -32.56
CA HIS A 210 -15.92 5.73 -32.53
C HIS A 210 -15.48 6.08 -31.10
N LEU A 211 -14.25 5.75 -30.76
CA LEU A 211 -13.59 6.28 -29.57
C LEU A 211 -12.66 7.41 -30.00
N ILE A 212 -12.77 8.58 -29.37
CA ILE A 212 -11.90 9.73 -29.64
C ILE A 212 -11.24 10.25 -28.37
N ASP A 213 -10.08 10.90 -28.53
CA ASP A 213 -9.35 11.57 -27.45
C ASP A 213 -9.75 13.06 -27.30
N GLU A 214 -9.07 13.77 -26.40
CA GLU A 214 -9.28 15.19 -26.12
C GLU A 214 -9.03 16.12 -27.32
N LYS A 215 -8.40 15.63 -28.39
CA LYS A 215 -8.09 16.37 -29.62
C LYS A 215 -8.89 15.88 -30.83
N ASP A 216 -9.95 15.08 -30.60
CA ASP A 216 -10.76 14.44 -31.65
C ASP A 216 -10.00 13.42 -32.51
N ASN A 217 -8.84 12.93 -32.06
CA ASN A 217 -8.16 11.84 -32.76
C ASN A 217 -8.89 10.52 -32.50
N LEU A 218 -9.03 9.69 -33.52
CA LEU A 218 -9.54 8.34 -33.39
C LEU A 218 -8.60 7.49 -32.53
N VAL A 219 -9.16 6.84 -31.51
CA VAL A 219 -8.46 5.90 -30.64
C VAL A 219 -8.86 4.48 -31.04
N PRO A 220 -7.90 3.63 -31.45
CA PRO A 220 -8.20 2.23 -31.74
C PRO A 220 -8.69 1.52 -30.48
N PHE A 221 -9.76 0.73 -30.62
CA PHE A 221 -10.30 -0.08 -29.54
C PHE A 221 -10.69 -1.48 -30.03
N GLN A 222 -10.85 -2.38 -29.07
CA GLN A 222 -11.37 -3.72 -29.25
C GLN A 222 -12.55 -3.93 -28.29
N ILE A 223 -13.59 -4.63 -28.74
CA ILE A 223 -14.63 -5.14 -27.85
C ILE A 223 -14.31 -6.61 -27.56
N GLU A 224 -14.15 -6.95 -26.29
CA GLU A 224 -13.94 -8.32 -25.81
C GLU A 224 -15.05 -8.70 -24.83
N GLY A 225 -15.96 -9.57 -25.26
CA GLY A 225 -17.18 -9.88 -24.50
C GLY A 225 -18.03 -8.61 -24.33
N LYS A 226 -18.18 -8.15 -23.09
CA LYS A 226 -18.91 -6.92 -22.74
C LYS A 226 -17.99 -5.73 -22.46
N LYS A 227 -16.67 -5.87 -22.65
CA LYS A 227 -15.69 -4.84 -22.32
C LYS A 227 -15.19 -4.12 -23.57
N LEU A 228 -15.16 -2.79 -23.50
CA LEU A 228 -14.36 -1.93 -24.35
C LEU A 228 -12.92 -1.93 -23.84
N VAL A 229 -11.98 -2.21 -24.74
CA VAL A 229 -10.56 -2.30 -24.44
C VAL A 229 -9.77 -1.38 -25.36
N PHE A 230 -8.94 -0.50 -24.80
CA PHE A 230 -8.08 0.40 -25.57
C PHE A 230 -6.82 0.76 -24.80
N VAL A 231 -5.84 1.38 -25.47
CA VAL A 231 -4.62 1.84 -24.80
C VAL A 231 -4.74 3.34 -24.49
N ALA A 232 -4.82 3.69 -23.21
CA ALA A 232 -4.69 5.07 -22.77
C ALA A 232 -3.22 5.46 -22.78
N ARG A 233 -2.87 6.47 -23.57
CA ARG A 233 -1.48 6.91 -23.77
C ARG A 233 -1.21 8.23 -23.06
N LYS A 234 -0.04 8.30 -22.43
CA LYS A 234 0.53 9.48 -21.79
C LYS A 234 -0.43 10.08 -20.76
N VAL A 235 -1.06 9.24 -19.93
CA VAL A 235 -1.89 9.71 -18.83
C VAL A 235 -0.97 10.32 -17.76
N PRO A 236 -1.12 11.62 -17.41
CA PRO A 236 -0.21 12.31 -16.50
C PRO A 236 -0.17 11.69 -15.11
N ALA A 237 0.93 11.91 -14.38
CA ALA A 237 1.05 11.52 -12.97
C ALA A 237 -0.08 12.16 -12.14
N PHE A 238 -0.76 11.37 -11.29
CA PHE A 238 -1.91 11.82 -10.47
C PHE A 238 -2.97 12.61 -11.26
N GLY A 239 -3.04 12.36 -12.57
CA GLY A 239 -3.89 13.11 -13.50
C GLY A 239 -4.90 12.21 -14.17
N TYR A 240 -5.57 12.76 -15.18
CA TYR A 240 -6.53 12.02 -15.98
C TYR A 240 -6.40 12.35 -17.45
N LYS A 241 -7.02 11.51 -18.27
CA LYS A 241 -7.39 11.81 -19.65
C LYS A 241 -8.84 11.43 -19.88
N THR A 242 -9.54 12.21 -20.69
CA THR A 242 -10.91 11.91 -21.08
C THR A 242 -10.95 11.47 -22.53
N TYR A 243 -11.76 10.46 -22.78
CA TYR A 243 -12.08 9.88 -24.07
C TYR A 243 -13.60 9.98 -24.28
N TRP A 244 -14.06 9.88 -25.52
CA TRP A 244 -15.49 9.91 -25.82
C TRP A 244 -15.86 8.80 -26.78
N MET A 245 -16.87 8.03 -26.41
CA MET A 245 -17.62 7.21 -27.36
C MET A 245 -18.58 8.12 -28.10
N VAL A 246 -18.45 8.21 -29.41
CA VAL A 246 -19.26 9.10 -30.27
C VAL A 246 -20.05 8.24 -31.24
N GLU A 247 -21.37 8.44 -31.29
CA GLU A 247 -22.24 7.75 -32.25
C GLU A 247 -21.75 7.98 -33.69
N GLY A 248 -21.60 6.90 -34.45
CA GLY A 248 -21.07 6.93 -35.81
C GLY A 248 -20.84 5.55 -36.39
N GLU A 249 -20.72 5.43 -37.72
CA GLU A 249 -20.50 4.16 -38.39
C GLU A 249 -19.17 3.52 -38.00
N LYS A 250 -19.07 2.19 -38.02
CA LYS A 250 -17.81 1.52 -37.68
C LYS A 250 -16.69 1.92 -38.64
N THR A 251 -15.57 2.36 -38.08
CA THR A 251 -14.32 2.58 -38.83
C THR A 251 -13.39 1.37 -38.71
N PRO A 252 -12.34 1.25 -39.54
CA PRO A 252 -11.25 0.29 -39.31
C PRO A 252 -10.63 0.39 -37.91
N PHE A 253 -10.70 1.56 -37.26
CA PHE A 253 -10.28 1.79 -35.88
C PHE A 253 -11.25 1.20 -34.82
N SER A 254 -12.49 0.94 -35.20
CA SER A 254 -13.54 0.35 -34.35
C SER A 254 -13.43 -1.19 -34.24
N GLU A 255 -12.53 -1.82 -35.01
CA GLU A 255 -12.30 -3.27 -35.04
C GLU A 255 -10.81 -3.61 -34.93
N ALA A 256 -10.02 -2.74 -34.30
CA ALA A 256 -8.60 -3.00 -34.10
C ALA A 256 -8.41 -4.23 -33.20
N LYS A 257 -7.69 -5.24 -33.70
CA LYS A 257 -7.30 -6.38 -32.88
C LYS A 257 -6.03 -6.03 -32.11
N LEU A 258 -6.13 -6.03 -30.78
CA LEU A 258 -4.99 -6.02 -29.89
C LEU A 258 -4.32 -7.40 -29.96
N LEU A 259 -3.35 -7.53 -30.85
CA LEU A 259 -2.57 -8.75 -31.00
C LEU A 259 -1.36 -8.70 -30.06
N ILE A 260 -1.20 -9.73 -29.23
CA ILE A 260 0.06 -9.97 -28.51
C ILE A 260 1.09 -10.42 -29.55
N ASN A 261 1.95 -9.50 -29.98
CA ASN A 261 3.04 -9.83 -30.89
C ASN A 261 4.13 -10.59 -30.12
N LYS A 262 4.16 -11.93 -30.26
CA LYS A 262 5.15 -12.82 -29.64
C LYS A 262 6.57 -12.67 -30.22
N GLU A 263 6.77 -11.91 -31.31
CA GLU A 263 8.05 -11.82 -32.01
C GLU A 263 8.94 -10.61 -31.62
N ARG A 264 8.51 -9.75 -30.68
CA ARG A 264 9.36 -8.60 -30.27
C ARG A 264 10.50 -9.03 -29.34
N LYS A 265 11.66 -9.30 -29.94
CA LYS A 265 12.98 -9.53 -29.30
C LYS A 265 13.57 -8.40 -28.44
N ASN A 266 12.86 -7.28 -28.24
CA ASN A 266 13.33 -6.17 -27.40
C ASN A 266 12.36 -5.88 -26.25
N GLY A 267 12.37 -6.74 -25.22
CA GLY A 267 12.35 -6.36 -23.80
C GLY A 267 11.25 -5.47 -23.22
N LYS A 268 10.18 -5.12 -23.94
CA LYS A 268 9.04 -4.39 -23.37
C LYS A 268 7.71 -5.03 -23.78
N CYS A 269 7.39 -6.15 -23.16
CA CYS A 269 5.99 -6.45 -22.87
C CYS A 269 5.56 -5.53 -21.72
N ARG A 270 4.64 -4.60 -21.97
CA ARG A 270 3.84 -4.00 -20.91
C ARG A 270 2.40 -4.49 -21.07
N LEU A 271 2.08 -5.48 -20.25
CA LEU A 271 0.75 -5.77 -19.74
C LEU A 271 0.93 -5.79 -18.23
N SER A 272 0.27 -4.87 -17.52
CA SER A 272 0.20 -4.93 -16.06
C SER A 272 -1.17 -4.46 -15.57
N SER A 273 -2.07 -5.43 -15.47
CA SER A 273 -3.08 -5.52 -14.40
C SER A 273 -2.33 -5.78 -13.06
N PRO A 274 -2.73 -5.23 -11.90
CA PRO A 274 -4.09 -5.01 -11.41
C PRO A 274 -4.36 -3.56 -10.98
N GLY A 275 -5.36 -2.94 -11.60
CA GLY A 275 -5.98 -1.72 -11.11
C GLY A 275 -7.44 -1.81 -11.51
N ARG A 276 -8.32 -2.06 -10.54
CA ARG A 276 -9.76 -1.91 -10.75
C ARG A 276 -9.99 -0.47 -11.20
N VAL A 277 -10.48 -0.32 -12.42
CA VAL A 277 -10.98 0.96 -12.92
C VAL A 277 -12.31 1.17 -12.22
N PHE A 278 -12.33 2.08 -11.24
CA PHE A 278 -13.58 2.62 -10.70
C PHE A 278 -14.16 3.58 -11.75
N TYR A 279 -15.46 3.45 -11.98
CA TYR A 279 -16.25 4.33 -12.84
C TYR A 279 -16.58 5.64 -12.15
#